data_AF-A0A1V4QWR6-F1
#
_entry.id   AF-A0A1V4QWR6-F1
#
_cell.length_a   1.000
_cell.length_b   1.000
_cell.length_c   1.000
_cell.angle_alpha   90.00
_cell.angle_beta   90.00
_cell.angle_gamma   90.00
#
_symmetry.space_group_name_H-M   'P 1'
#
loop_
_entity.id
_entity.type
_entity.pdbx_description
1 polymer ?
#
loop_
_entity_poly.entity_id
_entity_poly.type
_entity_poly.pdbx_seq_one_letter_code
_entity_poly.pdbx_strand_id
1 'polypeptide(L)'
;MAQTDHFKTELAAVMPWNEGAPKINGPRVFGAGIGSPFFFPVPVTGEQPLTFSAEGLPKGLTMDAASGIISGVVAKEMDATVNINVRNSEGSDEQPLKIVVGGRLALTPPLGWSSWNAWGSAIDEQKVRDCADAMVSSGLAAHGFSYVNIDDGWQGERGGALNAIQPNEKFKDMKALCDYVHALGLRIGIYSTPWVKSFLRLTGGSSGKCIHCDPSRMPEKDHGHYFGEHSHHREDAKQWAEWGIDYLKYDWSP
;
A
#
# COMPACT_ATOMS: atom_id res chain seq x y z
N MET A 1 5.38 -26.79 -46.16
CA MET A 1 4.73 -25.71 -45.39
C MET A 1 4.21 -26.34 -44.12
N ALA A 2 4.96 -26.23 -43.01
CA ALA A 2 4.51 -26.70 -41.70
C ALA A 2 3.94 -25.50 -40.95
N GLN A 3 2.65 -25.57 -40.63
CA GLN A 3 1.92 -24.55 -39.91
C GLN A 3 2.22 -24.73 -38.42
N THR A 4 2.95 -23.79 -37.81
CA THR A 4 3.16 -23.75 -36.37
C THR A 4 1.90 -23.24 -35.69
N ASP A 5 1.15 -24.15 -35.08
CA ASP A 5 0.01 -23.83 -34.23
C ASP A 5 0.55 -23.24 -32.91
N HIS A 6 0.79 -21.93 -32.92
CA HIS A 6 1.24 -21.20 -31.73
C HIS A 6 0.05 -21.03 -30.78
N PHE A 7 0.08 -21.78 -29.67
CA PHE A 7 -0.64 -21.55 -28.41
C PHE A 7 -1.95 -20.76 -28.51
N LYS A 8 -3.06 -21.44 -28.82
CA LYS A 8 -4.39 -20.92 -28.44
C LYS A 8 -4.47 -20.89 -26.92
N THR A 9 -4.19 -19.74 -26.33
CA THR A 9 -4.47 -19.50 -24.91
C THR A 9 -5.96 -19.24 -24.81
N GLU A 10 -6.75 -20.27 -24.53
CA GLU A 10 -8.10 -20.06 -24.01
C GLU A 10 -7.93 -19.56 -22.57
N LEU A 11 -8.15 -18.27 -22.36
CA LEU A 11 -8.24 -17.72 -21.02
C LEU A 11 -9.45 -18.38 -20.34
N ALA A 12 -9.24 -18.95 -19.15
CA ALA A 12 -10.33 -19.47 -18.36
C ALA A 12 -11.38 -18.37 -18.14
N ALA A 13 -12.66 -18.73 -18.15
CA ALA A 13 -13.73 -17.80 -17.83
C ALA A 13 -13.46 -17.19 -16.44
N VAL A 14 -13.48 -15.87 -16.35
CA VAL A 14 -13.39 -15.17 -15.07
C VAL A 14 -14.66 -15.51 -14.31
N MET A 15 -14.54 -16.38 -13.29
CA MET A 15 -15.66 -16.62 -12.40
C MET A 15 -15.95 -15.33 -11.62
N PRO A 16 -17.22 -14.93 -11.46
CA PRO A 16 -17.58 -13.79 -10.63
C PRO A 16 -17.00 -13.95 -9.22
N TRP A 17 -16.35 -12.91 -8.72
CA TRP A 17 -15.71 -12.95 -7.40
C TRP A 17 -16.73 -12.86 -6.26
N ASN A 18 -17.96 -12.46 -6.56
CA ASN A 18 -19.03 -12.13 -5.63
C ASN A 18 -20.25 -13.07 -5.76
N GLU A 19 -20.05 -14.32 -6.17
CA GLU A 19 -21.10 -15.33 -6.26
C GLU A 19 -20.75 -16.56 -5.40
N GLY A 20 -21.78 -17.24 -4.88
CA GLY A 20 -21.67 -18.50 -4.15
C GLY A 20 -21.18 -18.39 -2.70
N ALA A 21 -20.86 -19.54 -2.12
CA ALA A 21 -20.34 -19.65 -0.76
C ALA A 21 -19.01 -18.90 -0.61
N PRO A 22 -18.74 -18.32 0.57
CA PRO A 22 -17.56 -17.51 0.76
C PRO A 22 -16.29 -18.37 0.70
N LYS A 23 -15.18 -17.75 0.32
CA LYS A 23 -13.85 -18.36 0.32
C LYS A 23 -12.81 -17.36 0.76
N ILE A 24 -12.11 -17.66 1.86
CA ILE A 24 -11.02 -16.87 2.41
C ILE A 24 -9.76 -17.11 1.58
N ASN A 25 -9.33 -16.04 0.90
CA ASN A 25 -8.15 -15.99 0.07
C ASN A 25 -6.97 -15.36 0.82
N GLY A 26 -5.90 -15.03 0.09
CA GLY A 26 -4.79 -14.24 0.63
C GLY A 26 -3.85 -14.99 1.58
N PRO A 27 -2.99 -14.26 2.30
CA PRO A 27 -1.93 -14.83 3.10
C PRO A 27 -2.45 -15.53 4.35
N ARG A 28 -1.78 -16.61 4.77
CA ARG A 28 -2.04 -17.33 6.03
C ARG A 28 -1.17 -16.83 7.19
N VAL A 29 -0.37 -15.79 6.94
CA VAL A 29 0.47 -15.13 7.94
C VAL A 29 0.53 -13.63 7.66
N PHE A 30 0.46 -12.81 8.70
CA PHE A 30 0.58 -11.36 8.60
C PHE A 30 1.49 -10.80 9.70
N GLY A 31 2.37 -9.88 9.31
CA GLY A 31 3.38 -9.27 10.17
C GLY A 31 3.08 -7.80 10.42
N ALA A 32 3.21 -7.33 11.66
CA ALA A 32 3.00 -5.93 12.04
C ALA A 32 4.04 -5.45 13.06
N GLY A 33 4.25 -4.13 13.13
CA GLY A 33 5.15 -3.49 14.08
C GLY A 33 4.58 -3.44 15.50
N ILE A 34 5.45 -3.49 16.50
CA ILE A 34 5.05 -3.30 17.92
C ILE A 34 4.54 -1.87 18.10
N GLY A 35 3.34 -1.72 18.66
CA GLY A 35 2.74 -0.42 18.94
C GLY A 35 2.26 0.34 17.69
N SER A 36 2.43 -0.22 16.50
CA SER A 36 1.90 0.34 15.25
C SER A 36 0.41 -0.01 15.09
N PRO A 37 -0.37 0.82 14.38
CA PRO A 37 -1.70 0.44 13.92
C PRO A 37 -1.64 -0.89 13.15
N PHE A 38 -2.45 -1.84 13.59
CA PHE A 38 -2.71 -3.07 12.88
C PHE A 38 -3.91 -2.84 11.97
N PHE A 39 -3.78 -3.24 10.71
CA PHE A 39 -4.85 -3.17 9.72
C PHE A 39 -4.74 -4.37 8.80
N PHE A 40 -5.71 -5.28 8.85
CA PHE A 40 -5.78 -6.47 8.01
C PHE A 40 -7.22 -6.73 7.55
N PRO A 41 -7.59 -6.32 6.33
CA PRO A 41 -8.82 -6.75 5.69
C PRO A 41 -8.68 -8.20 5.25
N VAL A 42 -9.59 -9.08 5.67
CA VAL A 42 -9.58 -10.49 5.25
C VAL A 42 -10.06 -10.58 3.78
N PRO A 43 -9.23 -11.04 2.83
CA PRO A 43 -9.63 -11.16 1.43
C PRO A 43 -10.62 -12.31 1.25
N VAL A 44 -11.85 -12.02 0.83
CA VAL A 44 -12.90 -13.04 0.68
C VAL A 44 -13.67 -12.83 -0.62
N THR A 45 -13.78 -13.90 -1.42
CA THR A 45 -14.77 -14.00 -2.51
C THR A 45 -16.06 -14.64 -1.99
N GLY A 46 -17.20 -14.37 -2.63
CA GLY A 46 -18.50 -14.95 -2.29
C GLY A 46 -19.63 -13.93 -2.34
N GLU A 47 -20.86 -14.43 -2.38
CA GLU A 47 -22.07 -13.61 -2.41
C GLU A 47 -22.21 -12.74 -1.15
N GLN A 48 -22.60 -11.48 -1.36
CA GLN A 48 -22.81 -10.50 -0.30
C GLN A 48 -24.27 -10.54 0.21
N PRO A 49 -24.55 -10.19 1.48
CA PRO A 49 -23.60 -9.73 2.49
C PRO A 49 -22.84 -10.87 3.16
N LEU A 50 -21.55 -10.63 3.43
CA LEU A 50 -20.72 -11.49 4.26
C LEU A 50 -20.84 -11.12 5.74
N THR A 51 -20.71 -12.10 6.63
CA THR A 51 -20.55 -11.88 8.07
C THR A 51 -19.28 -12.55 8.57
N PHE A 52 -18.43 -11.78 9.25
CA PHE A 52 -17.12 -12.23 9.71
C PHE A 52 -17.10 -12.44 11.23
N SER A 53 -16.40 -13.48 11.69
CA SER A 53 -16.02 -13.66 13.10
C SER A 53 -14.59 -14.21 13.22
N ALA A 54 -13.94 -13.94 14.36
CA ALA A 54 -12.56 -14.35 14.60
C ALA A 54 -12.40 -14.84 16.04
N GLU A 55 -11.79 -16.00 16.19
CA GLU A 55 -11.55 -16.64 17.48
C GLU A 55 -10.06 -16.61 17.81
N GLY A 56 -9.73 -16.29 19.06
CA GLY A 56 -8.34 -16.21 19.51
C GLY A 56 -7.62 -14.92 19.13
N LEU A 57 -8.34 -13.83 18.81
CA LEU A 57 -7.73 -12.53 18.53
C LEU A 57 -6.86 -12.06 19.72
N PRO A 58 -5.62 -11.63 19.47
CA PRO A 58 -4.76 -11.04 20.48
C PRO A 58 -5.38 -9.83 21.17
N LYS A 59 -5.06 -9.64 22.45
CA LYS A 59 -5.47 -8.43 23.19
C LYS A 59 -4.99 -7.18 22.44
N GLY A 60 -5.93 -6.26 22.21
CA GLY A 60 -5.69 -5.01 21.49
C GLY A 60 -6.10 -5.05 20.02
N LEU A 61 -6.46 -6.23 19.50
CA LEU A 61 -7.08 -6.39 18.19
C LEU A 61 -8.57 -6.69 18.30
N THR A 62 -9.32 -6.19 17.34
CA THR A 62 -10.75 -6.44 17.14
C THR A 62 -11.00 -6.73 15.67
N MET A 63 -12.11 -7.40 15.35
CA MET A 63 -12.58 -7.52 13.98
C MET A 63 -13.96 -6.90 13.84
N ASP A 64 -14.13 -6.10 12.78
CA ASP A 64 -15.44 -5.61 12.37
C ASP A 64 -16.19 -6.70 11.59
N ALA A 65 -17.41 -7.04 12.03
CA ALA A 65 -18.16 -8.18 11.52
C ALA A 65 -18.73 -7.97 10.11
N ALA A 66 -18.83 -6.73 9.64
CA ALA A 66 -19.39 -6.39 8.33
C ALA A 66 -18.31 -6.28 7.25
N SER A 67 -17.21 -5.58 7.57
CA SER A 67 -16.09 -5.37 6.65
C SER A 67 -15.05 -6.48 6.67
N GLY A 68 -14.99 -7.28 7.74
CA GLY A 68 -13.94 -8.27 7.93
C GLY A 68 -12.55 -7.66 8.18
N ILE A 69 -12.48 -6.40 8.59
CA ILE A 69 -11.21 -5.73 8.91
C ILE A 69 -10.82 -6.07 10.35
N ILE A 70 -9.66 -6.69 10.52
CA ILE A 70 -8.98 -6.82 11.81
C ILE A 70 -8.14 -5.56 12.02
N SER A 71 -8.38 -4.84 13.11
CA SER A 71 -7.69 -3.60 13.43
C SER A 71 -7.40 -3.45 14.91
N GLY A 72 -6.50 -2.52 15.26
CA GLY A 72 -6.17 -2.18 16.64
C GLY A 72 -4.68 -1.95 16.84
N VAL A 73 -4.19 -2.14 18.07
CA VAL A 73 -2.76 -1.96 18.41
C VAL A 73 -2.33 -3.04 19.38
N VAL A 74 -1.20 -3.69 19.08
CA VAL A 74 -0.58 -4.68 19.96
C VAL A 74 0.71 -4.08 20.53
N ALA A 75 0.74 -3.89 21.85
CA ALA A 75 1.80 -3.16 22.53
C ALA A 75 3.07 -4.00 22.82
N LYS A 76 3.06 -5.30 22.55
CA LYS A 76 4.16 -6.23 22.86
C LYS A 76 4.37 -7.20 21.71
N GLU A 77 5.61 -7.68 21.59
CA GLU A 77 5.93 -8.76 20.67
C GLU A 77 5.11 -10.02 20.99
N MET A 78 4.56 -10.64 19.94
CA MET A 78 3.76 -11.85 20.06
C MET A 78 3.60 -12.55 18.71
N ASP A 79 3.36 -13.87 18.80
CA ASP A 79 2.89 -14.70 17.70
C ASP A 79 1.59 -15.38 18.17
N ALA A 80 0.53 -15.33 17.39
CA ALA A 80 -0.70 -16.09 17.65
C ALA A 80 -1.32 -16.60 16.35
N THR A 81 -2.02 -17.74 16.45
CA THR A 81 -2.91 -18.21 15.38
C THR A 81 -4.32 -17.83 15.74
N VAL A 82 -4.97 -17.08 14.86
CA VAL A 82 -6.37 -16.66 14.97
C VAL A 82 -7.17 -17.48 13.97
N ASN A 83 -8.34 -17.95 14.37
CA ASN A 83 -9.23 -18.66 13.46
C ASN A 83 -10.26 -17.70 12.88
N ILE A 84 -10.20 -17.48 11.56
CA ILE A 84 -11.09 -16.57 10.86
C ILE A 84 -12.24 -17.36 10.25
N ASN A 85 -13.45 -16.90 10.49
CA ASN A 85 -14.68 -17.48 9.99
C ASN A 85 -15.44 -16.44 9.18
N VAL A 86 -15.97 -16.85 8.03
CA VAL A 86 -16.85 -16.02 7.20
C VAL A 86 -18.03 -16.85 6.73
N ARG A 87 -19.22 -16.23 6.67
CA ARG A 87 -20.44 -16.89 6.20
C ARG A 87 -21.33 -15.95 5.38
N ASN A 88 -22.15 -16.54 4.52
CA ASN A 88 -23.29 -15.91 3.84
C ASN A 88 -24.47 -16.89 3.77
N SER A 89 -25.45 -16.65 2.89
CA SER A 89 -26.59 -17.54 2.65
C SER A 89 -26.23 -18.89 2.02
N GLU A 90 -25.14 -18.93 1.25
CA GLU A 90 -24.71 -20.08 0.46
C GLU A 90 -23.75 -21.01 1.21
N GLY A 91 -23.12 -20.53 2.29
CA GLY A 91 -22.27 -21.36 3.14
C GLY A 91 -21.31 -20.57 4.03
N SER A 92 -20.20 -21.22 4.39
CA SER A 92 -19.14 -20.65 5.22
C SER A 92 -17.77 -21.18 4.83
N ASP A 93 -16.73 -20.41 5.15
CA ASP A 93 -15.33 -20.84 5.09
C ASP A 93 -14.61 -20.42 6.37
N GLU A 94 -13.60 -21.20 6.72
CA GLU A 94 -12.82 -21.05 7.94
C GLU A 94 -11.34 -21.26 7.60
N GLN A 95 -10.49 -20.31 8.02
CA GLN A 95 -9.06 -20.39 7.79
C GLN A 95 -8.26 -19.84 8.98
N PRO A 96 -7.15 -20.52 9.36
CA PRO A 96 -6.23 -19.96 10.33
C PRO A 96 -5.40 -18.83 9.71
N LEU A 97 -5.19 -17.77 10.49
CA LEU A 97 -4.26 -16.68 10.21
C LEU A 97 -3.22 -16.58 11.33
N LYS A 98 -1.95 -16.75 10.99
CA LYS A 98 -0.86 -16.45 11.92
C LYS A 98 -0.59 -14.94 11.97
N ILE A 99 -0.78 -14.32 13.13
CA ILE A 99 -0.41 -12.92 13.39
C ILE A 99 0.95 -12.91 14.09
N VAL A 100 1.88 -12.11 13.57
CA VAL A 100 3.22 -11.89 14.11
C VAL A 100 3.39 -10.39 14.35
N VAL A 101 3.39 -9.97 15.62
CA VAL A 101 3.69 -8.58 15.99
C VAL A 101 5.11 -8.54 16.52
N GLY A 102 5.97 -7.75 15.87
CA GLY A 102 7.40 -7.70 16.17
C GLY A 102 8.14 -6.77 15.22
N GLY A 103 9.34 -7.17 14.81
CA GLY A 103 10.14 -6.43 13.82
C GLY A 103 9.99 -6.88 12.36
N ARG A 104 9.12 -7.86 12.07
CA ARG A 104 8.99 -8.47 10.73
C ARG A 104 7.71 -8.02 10.05
N LEU A 105 7.86 -7.28 8.95
CA LEU A 105 6.80 -6.91 8.03
C LEU A 105 6.89 -7.76 6.75
N ALA A 106 5.86 -7.69 5.89
CA ALA A 106 5.86 -8.34 4.57
C ALA A 106 6.26 -9.83 4.62
N LEU A 107 5.66 -10.60 5.54
CA LEU A 107 5.89 -12.05 5.69
C LEU A 107 5.40 -12.86 4.47
N THR A 108 4.62 -12.24 3.61
CA THR A 108 4.33 -12.68 2.24
C THR A 108 4.59 -11.52 1.28
N PRO A 109 4.82 -11.79 -0.02
CA PRO A 109 4.96 -10.72 -1.01
C PRO A 109 3.77 -9.74 -0.97
N PRO A 110 4.01 -8.42 -0.96
CA PRO A 110 2.92 -7.45 -1.06
C PRO A 110 2.28 -7.54 -2.45
N LEU A 111 0.95 -7.61 -2.49
CA LEU A 111 0.17 -7.62 -3.72
C LEU A 111 -0.58 -6.29 -3.86
N GLY A 112 -0.55 -5.71 -5.05
CA GLY A 112 -1.16 -4.42 -5.30
C GLY A 112 -0.84 -3.86 -6.67
N TRP A 113 -0.83 -2.54 -6.75
CA TRP A 113 -0.64 -1.77 -7.96
C TRP A 113 0.28 -0.55 -7.68
N SER A 114 0.98 -0.07 -8.71
CA SER A 114 1.79 1.15 -8.65
C SER A 114 1.50 2.05 -9.86
N SER A 115 1.48 3.37 -9.64
CA SER A 115 1.06 4.37 -10.63
C SER A 115 1.97 4.53 -11.83
N TRP A 116 3.26 4.24 -11.71
CA TRP A 116 4.27 4.64 -12.70
C TRP A 116 3.98 4.09 -14.10
N ASN A 117 3.76 2.78 -14.22
CA ASN A 117 3.60 2.13 -15.53
C ASN A 117 2.31 2.51 -16.25
N ALA A 118 1.31 3.00 -15.51
CA ALA A 118 0.04 3.43 -16.09
C ALA A 118 0.07 4.91 -16.50
N TRP A 119 0.65 5.76 -15.64
CA TRP A 119 0.46 7.22 -15.76
C TRP A 119 1.73 8.06 -15.65
N GLY A 120 2.84 7.52 -15.15
CA GLY A 120 4.06 8.29 -14.91
C GLY A 120 3.77 9.64 -14.24
N SER A 121 4.28 10.72 -14.81
CA SER A 121 4.08 12.09 -14.31
C SER A 121 2.64 12.62 -14.39
N ALA A 122 1.75 11.94 -15.09
CA ALA A 122 0.34 12.33 -15.22
C ALA A 122 -0.53 11.83 -14.06
N ILE A 123 0.03 11.18 -13.04
CA ILE A 123 -0.71 10.76 -11.84
C ILE A 123 -1.34 11.95 -11.11
N ASP A 124 -2.56 11.78 -10.61
CA ASP A 124 -3.30 12.72 -9.76
C ASP A 124 -4.18 11.97 -8.76
N GLU A 125 -4.77 12.68 -7.80
CA GLU A 125 -5.61 12.11 -6.75
C GLU A 125 -6.79 11.29 -7.29
N GLN A 126 -7.46 11.76 -8.36
CA GLN A 126 -8.63 11.07 -8.91
C GLN A 126 -8.24 9.71 -9.49
N LYS A 127 -7.13 9.63 -10.22
CA LYS A 127 -6.63 8.35 -10.75
C LYS A 127 -6.29 7.33 -9.66
N VAL A 128 -5.81 7.80 -8.50
CA VAL A 128 -5.56 6.93 -7.33
C VAL A 128 -6.89 6.40 -6.77
N ARG A 129 -7.91 7.26 -6.63
CA ARG A 129 -9.26 6.86 -6.20
C ARG A 129 -9.88 5.85 -7.17
N ASP A 130 -9.83 6.14 -8.47
CA ASP A 130 -10.35 5.26 -9.52
C ASP A 130 -9.66 3.89 -9.50
N CYS A 131 -8.35 3.85 -9.26
CA CYS A 131 -7.63 2.59 -9.13
C CYS A 131 -8.02 1.80 -7.87
N ALA A 132 -8.21 2.49 -6.74
CA ALA A 132 -8.69 1.85 -5.51
C ALA A 132 -10.09 1.24 -5.70
N ASP A 133 -11.01 1.99 -6.33
CA ASP A 133 -12.35 1.50 -6.65
C ASP A 133 -12.33 0.32 -7.62
N ALA A 134 -11.46 0.38 -8.63
CA ALA A 134 -11.26 -0.71 -9.58
C ALA A 134 -10.70 -1.96 -8.89
N MET A 135 -9.78 -1.81 -7.92
CA MET A 135 -9.22 -2.94 -7.17
C MET A 135 -10.30 -3.68 -6.36
N VAL A 136 -11.26 -2.96 -5.80
CA VAL A 136 -12.41 -3.55 -5.10
C VAL A 136 -13.41 -4.14 -6.08
N SER A 137 -13.92 -3.35 -7.02
CA SER A 137 -15.01 -3.76 -7.93
C SER A 137 -14.64 -4.90 -8.88
N SER A 138 -13.36 -5.03 -9.25
CA SER A 138 -12.87 -6.16 -10.05
C SER A 138 -12.69 -7.47 -9.26
N GLY A 139 -12.73 -7.43 -7.92
CA GLY A 139 -12.46 -8.58 -7.06
C GLY A 139 -10.98 -8.82 -6.75
N LEU A 140 -10.06 -8.01 -7.26
CA LEU A 140 -8.64 -8.14 -6.93
C LEU A 140 -8.40 -8.02 -5.41
N ALA A 141 -9.11 -7.11 -4.74
CA ALA A 141 -9.10 -6.98 -3.29
C ALA A 141 -9.54 -8.28 -2.58
N ALA A 142 -10.62 -8.92 -3.07
CA ALA A 142 -11.11 -10.20 -2.57
C ALA A 142 -10.11 -11.36 -2.77
N HIS A 143 -9.13 -11.19 -3.67
CA HIS A 143 -8.03 -12.12 -3.91
C HIS A 143 -6.70 -11.73 -3.24
N GLY A 144 -6.67 -10.64 -2.46
CA GLY A 144 -5.53 -10.25 -1.62
C GLY A 144 -4.65 -9.12 -2.16
N PHE A 145 -4.99 -8.51 -3.30
CA PHE A 145 -4.36 -7.27 -3.74
C PHE A 145 -4.82 -6.13 -2.83
N SER A 146 -3.88 -5.46 -2.17
CA SER A 146 -4.24 -4.48 -1.12
C SER A 146 -3.45 -3.19 -1.16
N TYR A 147 -2.34 -3.09 -1.89
CA TYR A 147 -1.54 -1.86 -1.96
C TYR A 147 -1.87 -1.02 -3.20
N VAL A 148 -2.22 0.25 -3.01
CA VAL A 148 -2.38 1.26 -4.05
C VAL A 148 -1.24 2.25 -3.90
N ASN A 149 -0.16 2.06 -4.67
CA ASN A 149 1.08 2.82 -4.49
C ASN A 149 1.17 4.01 -5.45
N ILE A 150 1.40 5.19 -4.88
CA ILE A 150 1.73 6.41 -5.61
C ILE A 150 3.24 6.44 -5.84
N ASP A 151 3.64 6.43 -7.12
CA ASP A 151 5.03 6.60 -7.55
C ASP A 151 5.40 8.09 -7.68
N ASP A 152 6.53 8.41 -8.32
CA ASP A 152 6.99 9.79 -8.49
C ASP A 152 5.94 10.69 -9.20
N GLY A 153 5.83 11.96 -8.80
CA GLY A 153 4.88 12.92 -9.38
C GLY A 153 3.94 13.61 -8.40
N TRP A 154 3.97 13.23 -7.12
CA TRP A 154 3.11 13.78 -6.06
C TRP A 154 3.77 14.93 -5.28
N GLN A 155 5.09 15.01 -5.30
CA GLN A 155 5.89 15.87 -4.43
C GLN A 155 5.74 17.34 -4.84
N GLY A 156 5.41 18.16 -3.86
CA GLY A 156 5.46 19.63 -3.91
C GLY A 156 6.66 20.17 -3.15
N GLU A 157 6.51 21.37 -2.58
CA GLU A 157 7.55 22.01 -1.77
C GLU A 157 7.61 21.46 -0.33
N ARG A 158 8.72 21.70 0.37
CA ARG A 158 8.80 21.42 1.81
C ARG A 158 8.00 22.46 2.59
N GLY A 159 7.31 22.04 3.64
CA GLY A 159 6.51 22.93 4.47
C GLY A 159 5.80 22.20 5.60
N GLY A 160 4.75 22.83 6.13
CA GLY A 160 4.01 22.31 7.28
C GLY A 160 4.80 22.37 8.59
N ALA A 161 4.21 21.87 9.68
CA ALA A 161 4.80 21.93 11.01
C ALA A 161 6.12 21.13 11.15
N LEU A 162 6.30 20.12 10.30
CA LEU A 162 7.48 19.24 10.29
C LEU A 162 8.53 19.66 9.26
N ASN A 163 8.27 20.66 8.41
CA ASN A 163 9.09 20.98 7.24
C ASN A 163 9.32 19.77 6.29
N ALA A 164 8.32 18.90 6.21
CA ALA A 164 8.30 17.71 5.36
C ALA A 164 7.89 18.04 3.92
N ILE A 165 8.15 17.14 2.98
CA ILE A 165 7.64 17.23 1.60
C ILE A 165 6.10 17.26 1.65
N GLN A 166 5.50 18.34 1.15
CA GLN A 166 4.04 18.49 1.01
C GLN A 166 3.61 18.01 -0.38
N PRO A 167 2.33 17.64 -0.57
CA PRO A 167 1.83 17.31 -1.90
C PRO A 167 1.80 18.55 -2.82
N ASN A 168 1.91 18.32 -4.13
CA ASN A 168 1.68 19.34 -5.15
C ASN A 168 0.17 19.51 -5.45
N GLU A 169 -0.15 20.38 -6.42
CA GLU A 169 -1.52 20.74 -6.77
C GLU A 169 -2.41 19.58 -7.25
N LYS A 170 -1.82 18.44 -7.63
CA LYS A 170 -2.54 17.25 -8.09
C LYS A 170 -3.11 16.42 -6.94
N PHE A 171 -2.66 16.68 -5.70
CA PHE A 171 -3.06 15.96 -4.49
C PHE A 171 -3.40 16.96 -3.39
N LYS A 172 -4.69 17.31 -3.25
CA LYS A 172 -5.09 18.44 -2.41
C LYS A 172 -5.07 18.10 -0.93
N ASP A 173 -5.47 16.88 -0.58
CA ASP A 173 -5.52 16.40 0.79
C ASP A 173 -5.06 14.94 0.84
N MET A 174 -3.76 14.76 1.09
CA MET A 174 -3.15 13.42 1.14
C MET A 174 -3.72 12.57 2.27
N LYS A 175 -4.10 13.19 3.40
CA LYS A 175 -4.71 12.45 4.51
C LYS A 175 -6.08 11.93 4.12
N ALA A 176 -6.93 12.78 3.53
CA ALA A 176 -8.26 12.36 3.08
C ALA A 176 -8.19 11.28 1.98
N LEU A 177 -7.14 11.28 1.15
CA LEU A 177 -6.88 10.20 0.20
C LEU A 177 -6.51 8.88 0.91
N CYS A 178 -5.65 8.93 1.93
CA CYS A 178 -5.30 7.75 2.73
C CYS A 178 -6.54 7.18 3.42
N ASP A 179 -7.32 8.05 4.10
CA ASP A 179 -8.55 7.65 4.80
C ASP A 179 -9.56 7.00 3.83
N TYR A 180 -9.66 7.49 2.59
CA TYR A 180 -10.49 6.90 1.55
C TYR A 180 -10.03 5.49 1.17
N VAL A 181 -8.73 5.31 0.90
CA VAL A 181 -8.17 4.01 0.51
C VAL A 181 -8.31 3.00 1.67
N HIS A 182 -8.10 3.44 2.91
CA HIS A 182 -8.30 2.59 4.10
C HIS A 182 -9.77 2.20 4.30
N ALA A 183 -10.72 3.11 4.03
CA ALA A 183 -12.14 2.81 4.12
C ALA A 183 -12.60 1.72 3.13
N LEU A 184 -11.87 1.54 2.02
CA LEU A 184 -12.09 0.46 1.06
C LEU A 184 -11.44 -0.87 1.46
N GLY A 185 -10.77 -0.96 2.61
CA GLY A 185 -10.00 -2.15 2.98
C GLY A 185 -8.69 -2.28 2.20
N LEU A 186 -8.14 -1.16 1.70
CA LEU A 186 -6.87 -1.13 0.98
C LEU A 186 -5.81 -0.37 1.79
N ARG A 187 -4.58 -0.39 1.31
CA ARG A 187 -3.40 0.28 1.86
C ARG A 187 -2.83 1.21 0.80
N ILE A 188 -2.21 2.30 1.21
CA ILE A 188 -1.66 3.31 0.30
C ILE A 188 -0.15 3.45 0.49
N GLY A 189 0.57 3.49 -0.63
CA GLY A 189 2.02 3.69 -0.65
C GLY A 189 2.41 5.03 -1.24
N ILE A 190 3.59 5.50 -0.86
CA ILE A 190 4.20 6.73 -1.36
C ILE A 190 5.61 6.47 -1.91
N TYR A 191 6.13 7.43 -2.67
CA TYR A 191 7.46 7.41 -3.25
C TYR A 191 8.34 8.54 -2.72
N SER A 192 9.61 8.26 -2.47
CA SER A 192 10.63 9.28 -2.25
C SER A 192 12.01 8.76 -2.67
N THR A 193 13.05 9.56 -2.41
CA THR A 193 14.44 9.29 -2.77
C THR A 193 15.38 10.01 -1.80
N PRO A 194 16.65 9.61 -1.60
CA PRO A 194 17.54 10.36 -0.72
C PRO A 194 18.16 11.60 -1.38
N TRP A 195 18.00 11.76 -2.68
CA TRP A 195 18.54 12.88 -3.44
C TRP A 195 17.82 14.20 -3.13
N VAL A 196 18.42 15.32 -3.53
CA VAL A 196 17.74 16.62 -3.47
C VAL A 196 16.52 16.66 -4.40
N LYS A 197 16.58 15.93 -5.51
CA LYS A 197 15.52 15.84 -6.51
C LYS A 197 15.17 14.40 -6.89
N SER A 198 13.89 14.12 -7.11
CA SER A 198 13.40 12.84 -7.64
C SER A 198 13.73 12.63 -9.12
N PHE A 199 13.29 11.50 -9.69
CA PHE A 199 13.41 11.20 -11.12
C PHE A 199 12.78 12.31 -11.98
N LEU A 200 11.57 12.75 -11.63
CA LEU A 200 10.85 13.86 -12.26
C LEU A 200 11.35 15.25 -11.85
N ARG A 201 12.51 15.35 -11.18
CA ARG A 201 13.09 16.60 -10.67
C ARG A 201 12.21 17.33 -9.64
N LEU A 202 11.32 16.61 -8.97
CA LEU A 202 10.54 17.14 -7.85
C LEU A 202 11.33 17.06 -6.54
N THR A 203 10.80 17.61 -5.46
CA THR A 203 11.49 17.62 -4.15
C THR A 203 11.82 16.20 -3.69
N GLY A 204 13.09 15.95 -3.36
CA GLY A 204 13.57 14.69 -2.78
C GLY A 204 13.85 14.78 -1.28
N GLY A 205 14.37 13.70 -0.70
CA GLY A 205 14.55 13.51 0.75
C GLY A 205 15.73 14.25 1.40
N SER A 206 16.55 14.96 0.62
CA SER A 206 17.59 15.85 1.14
C SER A 206 17.51 17.27 0.55
N SER A 207 18.27 18.21 1.11
CA SER A 207 18.36 19.58 0.61
C SER A 207 19.71 20.23 0.93
N GLY A 208 19.95 21.40 0.34
CA GLY A 208 21.17 22.17 0.55
C GLY A 208 22.26 21.80 -0.44
N LYS A 209 23.50 22.19 -0.13
CA LYS A 209 24.64 21.94 -1.03
C LYS A 209 25.02 20.47 -1.07
N CYS A 210 25.67 20.07 -2.15
CA CYS A 210 26.23 18.74 -2.26
C CYS A 210 27.35 18.51 -1.24
N ILE A 211 27.31 17.38 -0.54
CA ILE A 211 28.33 17.01 0.47
C ILE A 211 29.56 16.30 -0.10
N HIS A 212 29.47 15.74 -1.30
CA HIS A 212 30.52 14.92 -1.92
C HIS A 212 30.85 15.30 -3.37
N CYS A 213 30.39 16.47 -3.82
CA CYS A 213 30.57 16.92 -5.18
C CYS A 213 30.59 18.45 -5.27
N ASP A 214 31.20 18.95 -6.34
CA ASP A 214 31.11 20.36 -6.73
C ASP A 214 29.99 20.47 -7.78
N PRO A 215 28.82 21.05 -7.44
CA PRO A 215 27.70 21.17 -8.36
C PRO A 215 28.04 21.91 -9.66
N SER A 216 29.04 22.82 -9.64
CA SER A 216 29.50 23.54 -10.83
C SER A 216 30.22 22.65 -11.84
N ARG A 217 30.66 21.45 -11.40
CA ARG A 217 31.33 20.44 -12.22
C ARG A 217 30.43 19.26 -12.55
N MET A 218 29.17 19.28 -12.09
CA MET A 218 28.22 18.23 -12.41
C MET A 218 27.61 18.48 -13.80
N PRO A 219 27.46 17.42 -14.63
CA PRO A 219 26.62 17.49 -15.82
C PRO A 219 25.23 17.99 -15.44
N GLU A 220 24.61 18.80 -16.30
CA GLU A 220 23.26 19.34 -16.07
C GLU A 220 22.23 18.24 -15.76
N LYS A 221 22.36 17.09 -16.44
CA LYS A 221 21.55 15.90 -16.19
C LYS A 221 21.66 15.33 -14.77
N ASP A 222 22.68 15.70 -13.98
CA ASP A 222 22.87 15.21 -12.62
C ASP A 222 22.54 16.32 -11.58
N HIS A 223 22.06 17.49 -12.04
CA HIS A 223 21.68 18.59 -11.15
C HIS A 223 20.50 18.18 -10.27
N GLY A 224 20.74 18.16 -8.96
CA GLY A 224 19.77 17.72 -7.95
C GLY A 224 19.79 16.23 -7.64
N HIS A 225 20.53 15.42 -8.40
CA HIS A 225 20.77 14.00 -8.12
C HIS A 225 22.03 13.81 -7.29
N TYR A 226 22.06 14.49 -6.15
CA TYR A 226 23.14 14.41 -5.16
C TYR A 226 22.56 14.44 -3.75
N PHE A 227 23.33 13.98 -2.76
CA PHE A 227 22.96 14.10 -1.36
C PHE A 227 23.19 15.53 -0.89
N GLY A 228 22.12 16.17 -0.42
CA GLY A 228 22.20 17.46 0.25
C GLY A 228 22.80 17.36 1.65
N GLU A 229 23.37 18.46 2.14
CA GLU A 229 23.92 18.57 3.50
C GLU A 229 22.89 18.35 4.62
N HIS A 230 21.59 18.49 4.30
CA HIS A 230 20.49 18.27 5.23
C HIS A 230 19.63 17.10 4.75
N SER A 231 19.47 16.09 5.60
CA SER A 231 18.52 14.98 5.39
C SER A 231 17.24 15.25 6.17
N HIS A 232 16.09 14.92 5.57
CA HIS A 232 14.76 15.15 6.15
C HIS A 232 13.96 13.86 6.36
N HIS A 233 14.62 12.70 6.37
CA HIS A 233 13.95 11.40 6.43
C HIS A 233 13.06 11.23 7.67
N ARG A 234 13.38 11.90 8.80
CA ARG A 234 12.58 11.80 10.03
C ARG A 234 11.31 12.63 9.93
N GLU A 235 11.44 13.84 9.40
CA GLU A 235 10.38 14.79 9.16
C GLU A 235 9.38 14.22 8.15
N ASP A 236 9.91 13.75 7.03
CA ASP A 236 9.15 13.14 5.93
C ASP A 236 8.41 11.88 6.42
N ALA A 237 9.09 10.94 7.08
CA ALA A 237 8.45 9.72 7.59
C ALA A 237 7.37 10.00 8.65
N LYS A 238 7.57 11.00 9.53
CA LYS A 238 6.54 11.41 10.49
C LYS A 238 5.32 11.98 9.79
N GLN A 239 5.52 12.86 8.80
CA GLN A 239 4.43 13.44 8.03
C GLN A 239 3.61 12.37 7.30
N TRP A 240 4.28 11.41 6.68
CA TRP A 240 3.63 10.31 5.97
C TRP A 240 2.86 9.39 6.92
N ALA A 241 3.39 9.13 8.12
CA ALA A 241 2.66 8.41 9.16
C ALA A 241 1.42 9.17 9.66
N GLU A 242 1.50 10.50 9.80
CA GLU A 242 0.34 11.35 10.17
C GLU A 242 -0.76 11.34 9.11
N TRP A 243 -0.40 11.22 7.83
CA TRP A 243 -1.38 11.06 6.75
C TRP A 243 -1.98 9.65 6.71
N GLY A 244 -1.23 8.63 7.13
CA GLY A 244 -1.67 7.22 7.07
C GLY A 244 -1.03 6.42 5.93
N ILE A 245 0.17 6.78 5.47
CA ILE A 245 0.90 5.98 4.48
C ILE A 245 1.37 4.65 5.08
N ASP A 246 1.15 3.56 4.35
CA ASP A 246 1.47 2.19 4.75
C ASP A 246 2.78 1.66 4.16
N TYR A 247 3.24 2.27 3.06
CA TYR A 247 4.35 1.76 2.26
C TYR A 247 5.20 2.91 1.69
N LEU A 248 6.53 2.74 1.69
CA LEU A 248 7.45 3.68 1.05
C LEU A 248 8.28 2.95 -0.02
N LYS A 249 8.17 3.39 -1.27
CA LYS A 249 9.19 3.15 -2.30
C LYS A 249 10.27 4.22 -2.15
N TYR A 250 11.52 3.81 -1.91
CA TYR A 250 12.65 4.72 -1.76
C TYR A 250 13.70 4.47 -2.84
N ASP A 251 13.76 5.37 -3.82
CA ASP A 251 14.50 5.18 -5.06
C ASP A 251 15.94 5.67 -4.96
N TRP A 252 16.85 4.95 -5.62
CA TRP A 252 18.29 5.20 -5.57
C TRP A 252 18.91 5.53 -6.92
N SER A 253 18.20 5.31 -8.04
CA SER A 253 18.74 5.58 -9.37
C SER A 253 17.69 6.29 -10.22
N PRO A 254 17.48 7.60 -10.00
CA PRO A 254 16.64 8.42 -10.85
C PRO A 254 17.24 8.61 -12.26
#